data_AF-A0A1Y4HCJ1-F1
#
_entry.id   AF-A0A1Y4HCJ1-F1
#
_cell.length_a   1.000
_cell.length_b   1.000
_cell.length_c   1.000
_cell.angle_alpha   90.00
_cell.angle_beta   90.00
_cell.angle_gamma   90.00
#
_symmetry.space_group_name_H-M   'P 1'
#
loop_
_entity.id
_entity.type
_entity.pdbx_description
1 polymer ?
#
loop_
_entity_poly.entity_id
_entity_poly.type
_entity_poly.pdbx_seq_one_letter_code
_entity_poly.pdbx_strand_id
1 'polypeptide(L)'
;MTMDEQKTVTGVVVCMNRIDYASMKRDDGIGCLTAMYDTAKVGKMYMSSIRKRQDWGLWLEILAKCKVAYGVKEPLAYYRVRPGSISNKKLALVKHNINVYRTILKYPTVKAYLFFCFVFIPSYLLKKFRVKLNSL
;
A
#
# COMPACT_ATOMS: atom_id res chain seq x y z
N MET A 1 -8.87 12.26 2.71
CA MET A 1 -8.31 13.55 2.24
C MET A 1 -6.84 13.66 2.65
N THR A 2 -6.05 14.44 1.94
CA THR A 2 -4.71 14.86 2.36
C THR A 2 -4.73 16.31 2.81
N MET A 3 -3.90 16.63 3.79
CA MET A 3 -3.86 17.96 4.41
C MET A 3 -2.41 18.34 4.73
N ASP A 4 -2.04 19.60 4.62
CA ASP A 4 -0.71 20.08 5.02
C ASP A 4 -0.62 20.35 6.55
N GLU A 5 0.49 20.94 7.00
CA GLU A 5 0.70 21.29 8.41
C GLU A 5 -0.13 22.51 8.85
N GLN A 6 -0.58 23.33 7.90
CA GLN A 6 -1.42 24.52 8.08
C GLN A 6 -2.93 24.21 8.06
N LYS A 7 -3.29 22.92 7.98
CA LYS A 7 -4.67 22.41 7.87
C LYS A 7 -5.36 22.70 6.53
N THR A 8 -4.61 23.07 5.50
CA THR A 8 -5.14 23.22 4.14
C THR A 8 -5.33 21.85 3.52
N VAL A 9 -6.52 21.58 2.97
CA VAL A 9 -6.78 20.34 2.23
C VAL A 9 -6.04 20.39 0.89
N THR A 10 -5.17 19.42 0.65
CA THR A 10 -4.33 19.35 -0.56
C THR A 10 -4.85 18.37 -1.60
N GLY A 11 -5.82 17.52 -1.26
CA GLY A 11 -6.41 16.58 -2.20
C GLY A 11 -7.25 15.47 -1.58
N VAL A 12 -7.77 14.62 -2.46
CA VAL A 12 -8.56 13.43 -2.10
C VAL A 12 -7.87 12.19 -2.68
N VAL A 13 -7.66 11.19 -1.83
CA VAL A 13 -7.19 9.87 -2.26
C VAL A 13 -8.40 8.96 -2.38
N VAL A 14 -8.71 8.55 -3.60
CA VAL A 14 -9.84 7.65 -3.90
C VAL A 14 -9.33 6.22 -3.95
N CYS A 15 -9.89 5.34 -3.11
CA CYS A 15 -9.56 3.92 -3.08
C CYS A 15 -10.06 3.19 -4.35
N MET A 16 -9.62 1.95 -4.59
CA MET A 16 -10.21 1.11 -5.63
C MET A 16 -11.50 0.44 -5.10
N ASN A 17 -12.47 0.13 -5.97
CA ASN A 17 -13.71 -0.55 -5.54
C ASN A 17 -13.42 -1.94 -4.97
N ARG A 18 -12.43 -2.62 -5.53
CA ARG A 18 -12.03 -3.98 -5.20
C ARG A 18 -10.51 -4.12 -5.31
N ILE A 19 -9.89 -4.72 -4.31
CA ILE A 19 -8.47 -5.09 -4.30
C ILE A 19 -8.39 -6.55 -3.91
N ASP A 20 -7.71 -7.35 -4.74
CA ASP A 20 -7.43 -8.75 -4.43
C ASP A 20 -5.97 -8.96 -4.04
N TYR A 21 -5.68 -10.16 -3.52
CA TYR A 21 -4.33 -10.55 -3.14
C TYR A 21 -3.32 -10.40 -4.29
N ALA A 22 -3.71 -10.67 -5.54
CA ALA A 22 -2.82 -10.56 -6.69
C ALA A 22 -2.42 -9.11 -6.96
N SER A 23 -3.40 -8.20 -6.98
CA SER A 23 -3.19 -6.76 -7.13
C SER A 23 -2.38 -6.17 -5.97
N MET A 24 -2.64 -6.60 -4.73
CA MET A 24 -1.91 -6.13 -3.55
C MET A 24 -0.40 -6.43 -3.61
N LYS A 25 0.01 -7.53 -4.26
CA LYS A 25 1.45 -7.81 -4.45
C LYS A 25 2.13 -6.79 -5.37
N ARG A 26 1.39 -6.18 -6.28
CA ARG A 26 1.91 -5.27 -7.32
C ARG A 26 1.97 -3.83 -6.85
N ASP A 27 1.04 -3.42 -6.00
CA ASP A 27 0.96 -2.08 -5.43
C ASP A 27 0.19 -2.10 -4.11
N ASP A 28 0.65 -1.30 -3.16
CA ASP A 28 0.04 -1.17 -1.85
C ASP A 28 -1.15 -0.20 -1.94
N GLY A 29 -2.35 -0.77 -2.06
CA GLY A 29 -3.58 -0.05 -2.36
C GLY A 29 -4.47 0.25 -1.15
N ILE A 30 -4.14 -0.24 0.04
CA ILE A 30 -4.94 -0.09 1.26
C ILE A 30 -4.23 0.84 2.25
N GLY A 31 -4.85 1.98 2.55
CA GLY A 31 -4.33 2.92 3.54
C GLY A 31 -4.59 2.42 4.96
N CYS A 32 -3.54 2.37 5.80
CA CYS A 32 -3.67 1.87 7.17
C CYS A 32 -4.58 2.72 8.06
N LEU A 33 -4.74 4.01 7.74
CA LEU A 33 -5.54 4.96 8.53
C LEU A 33 -7.04 4.64 8.52
N THR A 34 -7.55 4.05 7.43
CA THR A 34 -8.99 3.82 7.22
C THR A 34 -9.32 2.36 6.94
N ALA A 35 -8.36 1.45 7.17
CA ALA A 35 -8.57 0.03 6.97
C ALA A 35 -9.31 -0.58 8.16
N MET A 36 -10.28 -1.45 7.87
CA MET A 36 -10.94 -2.30 8.85
C MET A 36 -11.02 -3.74 8.31
N TYR A 37 -10.96 -4.72 9.20
CA TYR A 37 -11.18 -6.12 8.85
C TYR A 37 -11.92 -6.84 9.99
N ASP A 38 -12.63 -7.90 9.62
CA ASP A 38 -13.41 -8.70 10.55
C ASP A 38 -12.52 -9.77 11.23
N THR A 39 -12.26 -9.57 12.53
CA THR A 39 -11.44 -10.48 13.33
C THR A 39 -12.10 -11.83 13.59
N ALA A 40 -13.45 -11.91 13.60
CA ALA A 40 -14.16 -13.17 13.75
C ALA A 40 -13.98 -14.05 12.50
N LYS A 41 -13.83 -13.44 11.32
CA LYS A 41 -13.60 -14.16 10.05
C LYS A 41 -12.13 -14.48 9.78
N VAL A 42 -11.22 -13.54 10.06
CA VAL A 42 -9.80 -13.65 9.67
C VAL A 42 -8.90 -14.14 10.81
N GLY A 43 -9.38 -14.00 12.04
CA GLY A 43 -8.58 -14.09 13.26
C GLY A 43 -7.83 -12.78 13.54
N LYS A 44 -7.36 -12.61 14.78
CA LYS A 44 -6.55 -11.44 15.16
C LYS A 44 -5.17 -11.53 14.50
N MET A 45 -4.82 -10.52 13.72
CA MET A 45 -3.56 -10.42 12.98
C MET A 45 -2.70 -9.30 13.55
N TYR A 46 -1.39 -9.51 13.59
CA TYR A 46 -0.41 -8.54 14.08
C TYR A 46 0.55 -8.14 12.96
N MET A 47 1.04 -6.90 13.02
CA MET A 47 2.02 -6.43 12.05
C MET A 47 3.34 -7.19 12.17
N SER A 48 3.92 -7.54 11.02
CA SER A 48 5.24 -8.16 10.98
C SER A 48 6.33 -7.24 11.54
N SER A 49 7.43 -7.84 12.01
CA SER A 49 8.57 -7.13 12.61
C SER A 49 9.46 -6.39 11.59
N ILE A 50 9.07 -6.35 10.31
CA ILE A 50 9.85 -5.63 9.29
C ILE A 50 9.88 -4.13 9.59
N ARG A 51 11.01 -3.48 9.29
CA ARG A 51 11.23 -2.08 9.70
C ARG A 51 10.28 -1.06 9.03
N LYS A 52 9.85 -1.33 7.79
CA LYS A 52 8.92 -0.50 7.01
C LYS A 52 8.02 -1.42 6.18
N ARG A 53 6.87 -0.90 5.73
CA ARG A 53 5.83 -1.65 4.99
C ARG A 53 5.11 -2.69 5.86
N GLN A 54 5.04 -2.44 7.17
CA GLN A 54 4.37 -3.31 8.13
C GLN A 54 2.88 -3.44 7.81
N ASP A 55 2.25 -2.33 7.46
CA ASP A 55 0.89 -2.23 6.93
C ASP A 55 0.71 -3.07 5.67
N TRP A 56 1.56 -2.89 4.66
CA TRP A 56 1.47 -3.66 3.42
C TRP A 56 1.61 -5.17 3.68
N GLY A 57 2.55 -5.56 4.55
CA GLY A 57 2.71 -6.94 4.99
C GLY A 57 1.45 -7.49 5.65
N LEU A 58 0.86 -6.75 6.58
CA LEU A 58 -0.39 -7.12 7.24
C LEU A 58 -1.54 -7.30 6.22
N TRP A 59 -1.68 -6.39 5.25
CA TRP A 59 -2.72 -6.49 4.24
C TRP A 59 -2.53 -7.70 3.31
N LEU A 60 -1.29 -8.03 2.95
CA LEU A 60 -1.00 -9.24 2.19
C LEU A 60 -1.41 -10.50 2.98
N GLU A 61 -1.10 -10.57 4.26
CA GLU A 61 -1.46 -11.72 5.11
C GLU A 61 -2.97 -11.85 5.31
N ILE A 62 -3.67 -10.73 5.52
CA ILE A 62 -5.14 -10.70 5.61
C ILE A 62 -5.77 -11.12 4.28
N LEU A 63 -5.34 -10.54 3.16
CA LEU A 63 -5.85 -10.89 1.83
C LEU A 63 -5.50 -12.32 1.41
N ALA A 64 -4.45 -12.93 1.94
CA ALA A 64 -4.19 -14.35 1.72
C ALA A 64 -5.33 -15.22 2.31
N LYS A 65 -5.98 -14.77 3.38
CA LYS A 65 -7.12 -15.43 4.04
C LYS A 65 -8.45 -15.05 3.39
N CYS A 66 -8.78 -13.76 3.30
CA CYS A 66 -10.10 -13.29 2.84
C CYS A 66 -10.21 -13.02 1.33
N LYS A 67 -9.09 -13.12 0.58
CA LYS A 67 -8.94 -12.98 -0.88
C LYS A 67 -9.17 -11.59 -1.45
N VAL A 68 -10.13 -10.83 -0.92
CA VAL A 68 -10.59 -9.56 -1.48
C VAL A 68 -10.87 -8.54 -0.38
N ALA A 69 -10.54 -7.29 -0.64
CA ALA A 69 -10.97 -6.11 0.10
C ALA A 69 -11.80 -5.19 -0.80
N TYR A 70 -12.76 -4.50 -0.20
CA TYR A 70 -13.64 -3.55 -0.88
C TYR A 70 -13.40 -2.14 -0.39
N GLY A 71 -13.43 -1.17 -1.31
CA GLY A 71 -13.18 0.24 -1.01
C GLY A 71 -14.46 1.03 -0.80
N VAL A 72 -14.53 1.78 0.29
CA VAL A 72 -15.59 2.76 0.55
C VAL A 72 -15.22 4.11 -0.08
N LYS A 73 -16.12 4.68 -0.88
CA LYS A 73 -15.89 5.91 -1.68
C LYS A 73 -16.18 7.19 -0.93
N GLU A 74 -15.91 7.20 0.36
CA GLU A 74 -16.15 8.33 1.24
C GLU A 74 -14.85 8.75 1.92
N PRO A 75 -14.58 10.06 2.03
CA PRO A 75 -13.40 10.54 2.71
C PRO A 75 -13.58 10.45 4.24
N LEU A 76 -13.19 9.32 4.83
CA LEU A 76 -13.37 9.06 6.26
C LEU A 76 -12.25 9.61 7.18
N ALA A 77 -11.17 10.15 6.60
CA ALA A 77 -10.04 10.67 7.38
C ALA A 77 -9.20 11.72 6.65
N TYR A 78 -8.43 12.50 7.42
CA TYR A 78 -7.40 13.42 6.94
C TYR A 78 -6.01 12.86 7.20
N TYR A 79 -5.22 12.66 6.13
CA TYR A 79 -3.83 12.26 6.22
C TYR A 79 -2.92 13.48 6.11
N ARG A 80 -2.13 13.76 7.14
CA ARG A 80 -1.21 14.91 7.15
C ARG A 80 0.05 14.63 6.34
N VAL A 81 0.30 15.46 5.34
CA VAL A 81 1.51 15.44 4.53
C VAL A 81 2.48 16.48 5.08
N ARG A 82 3.70 16.05 5.41
CA ARG A 82 4.76 16.92 5.91
C ARG A 82 6.11 16.64 5.24
N PRO A 83 6.99 17.64 5.10
CA PRO A 83 8.36 17.45 4.69
C PRO A 83 9.11 16.46 5.62
N GLY A 84 10.08 15.73 5.07
CA GLY A 84 10.88 14.78 5.85
C GLY A 84 10.14 13.51 6.33
N SER A 85 8.90 13.28 5.89
CA SER A 85 8.19 12.04 6.24
C SER A 85 8.91 10.79 5.73
N ILE A 86 8.75 9.68 6.46
CA ILE A 86 9.46 8.41 6.23
C ILE A 86 9.25 7.86 4.81
N SER A 87 8.08 8.15 4.22
CA SER A 87 7.65 7.71 2.90
C SER A 87 8.09 8.64 1.77
N ASN A 88 8.71 9.78 2.08
CA ASN A 88 9.07 10.78 1.06
C ASN A 88 10.32 10.38 0.25
N LYS A 89 11.25 9.62 0.87
CA LYS A 89 12.50 9.17 0.23
C LYS A 89 12.28 7.87 -0.56
N LYS A 90 11.79 7.97 -1.80
CA LYS A 90 11.40 6.81 -2.65
C LYS A 90 12.52 5.81 -2.92
N LEU A 91 13.75 6.27 -3.17
CA LEU A 91 14.90 5.38 -3.41
C LEU A 91 15.19 4.50 -2.18
N ALA A 92 15.07 5.07 -0.98
CA ALA A 92 15.25 4.32 0.26
C ALA A 92 14.16 3.25 0.47
N LEU A 93 13.01 3.34 -0.22
CA LEU A 93 11.91 2.38 -0.11
C LEU A 93 12.13 1.12 -0.97
N VAL A 94 13.01 1.14 -1.97
CA VAL A 94 13.28 -0.02 -2.85
C VAL A 94 13.65 -1.25 -2.03
N LYS A 95 14.64 -1.12 -1.13
CA LYS A 95 15.06 -2.17 -0.19
C LYS A 95 13.89 -2.73 0.61
N HIS A 96 12.99 -1.86 1.07
CA HIS A 96 11.87 -2.27 1.92
C HIS A 96 10.79 -3.00 1.12
N ASN A 97 10.52 -2.59 -0.12
CA ASN A 97 9.57 -3.30 -0.98
C ASN A 97 10.10 -4.70 -1.34
N ILE A 98 11.38 -4.81 -1.69
CA ILE A 98 12.02 -6.10 -1.94
C ILE A 98 12.00 -6.98 -0.68
N ASN A 99 12.20 -6.37 0.50
CA ASN A 99 12.11 -7.09 1.77
C ASN A 99 10.72 -7.69 2.02
N VAL A 100 9.63 -7.01 1.65
CA VAL A 100 8.27 -7.58 1.72
C VAL A 100 8.15 -8.84 0.87
N TYR A 101 8.66 -8.82 -0.37
CA TYR A 101 8.66 -9.99 -1.24
C TYR A 101 9.43 -11.17 -0.63
N ARG A 102 10.57 -10.90 -0.01
CA ARG A 102 11.42 -11.95 0.58
C ARG A 102 10.88 -12.48 1.91
N THR A 103 10.37 -11.60 2.77
CA THR A 103 10.04 -11.95 4.16
C THR A 103 8.57 -12.33 4.34
N ILE A 104 7.65 -11.63 3.69
CA ILE A 104 6.21 -11.89 3.80
C ILE A 104 5.78 -12.89 2.74
N LEU A 105 6.12 -12.63 1.47
CA LEU A 105 5.72 -13.47 0.34
C LEU A 105 6.64 -14.67 0.09
N LYS A 106 7.74 -14.78 0.86
CA LYS A 106 8.71 -15.87 0.81
C LYS A 106 9.29 -16.13 -0.59
N TYR A 107 9.42 -15.09 -1.41
CA TYR A 107 10.02 -15.23 -2.73
C TYR A 107 11.52 -15.46 -2.62
N PRO A 108 12.10 -16.36 -3.45
CA PRO A 108 13.54 -16.43 -3.63
C PRO A 108 14.10 -15.07 -4.03
N THR A 109 15.35 -14.80 -3.67
CA THR A 109 15.99 -13.49 -3.89
C THR A 109 15.84 -13.00 -5.32
N VAL A 110 16.22 -13.81 -6.31
CA VAL A 110 16.13 -13.46 -7.74
C VAL A 110 14.69 -13.12 -8.13
N LYS A 111 13.72 -13.94 -7.73
CA LYS A 111 12.29 -13.69 -7.99
C LYS A 111 11.82 -12.38 -7.36
N ALA A 112 12.26 -12.06 -6.15
CA ALA A 112 11.87 -10.81 -5.48
C ALA A 112 12.37 -9.57 -6.24
N TYR A 113 13.63 -9.59 -6.73
CA TYR A 113 14.18 -8.50 -7.54
C TYR A 113 13.49 -8.40 -8.89
N LEU A 114 13.30 -9.52 -9.61
CA LEU A 114 12.60 -9.53 -10.90
C LEU A 114 11.16 -9.02 -10.76
N PHE A 115 10.43 -9.49 -9.74
CA PHE A 115 9.06 -9.04 -9.51
C PHE A 115 9.01 -7.54 -9.18
N PHE A 116 9.95 -7.03 -8.39
CA PHE A 116 10.04 -5.60 -8.13
C PHE A 116 10.30 -4.79 -9.41
N CYS A 117 11.29 -5.19 -10.22
CA CYS A 117 11.67 -4.46 -11.42
C CYS A 117 10.64 -4.53 -12.54
N PHE A 118 10.04 -5.70 -12.78
CA PHE A 118 9.18 -5.95 -13.95
C PHE A 118 7.69 -5.90 -13.64
N VAL A 119 7.28 -5.92 -12.37
CA VAL A 119 5.87 -5.87 -11.99
C VAL A 119 5.57 -4.64 -11.12
N PHE A 120 6.29 -4.46 -10.02
CA PHE A 120 6.01 -3.36 -9.08
C PHE A 120 6.30 -1.99 -9.71
N ILE A 121 7.51 -1.78 -10.26
CA ILE A 121 7.89 -0.49 -10.85
C ILE A 121 6.94 -0.10 -11.99
N PRO A 122 6.67 -0.96 -13.00
CA PRO A 122 5.73 -0.62 -14.06
C PRO A 122 4.33 -0.30 -13.54
N SER A 123 3.80 -1.11 -12.61
CA SER A 123 2.48 -0.87 -12.00
C SER A 123 2.42 0.48 -11.29
N TYR A 124 3.47 0.82 -10.53
CA TYR A 124 3.58 2.11 -9.84
C TYR A 124 3.65 3.28 -10.82
N LEU A 125 4.46 3.17 -11.88
CA LEU A 125 4.59 4.20 -12.89
C LEU A 125 3.27 4.42 -13.63
N LEU A 126 2.63 3.36 -14.11
CA LEU A 126 1.33 3.43 -14.78
C LEU A 126 0.26 4.08 -13.90
N LYS A 127 0.19 3.71 -12.62
CA LYS A 127 -0.70 4.37 -11.65
C LYS A 127 -0.41 5.86 -11.55
N LYS A 128 0.86 6.24 -11.43
CA LYS A 128 1.27 7.65 -11.32
C LYS A 128 0.92 8.44 -12.59
N PHE A 129 1.14 7.86 -13.77
CA PHE A 129 0.75 8.45 -15.04
C PHE A 129 -0.77 8.62 -15.14
N ARG A 130 -1.55 7.61 -14.77
CA ARG A 130 -3.02 7.68 -14.75
C ARG A 130 -3.55 8.76 -13.82
N VAL A 131 -3.00 8.86 -12.61
CA VAL A 131 -3.39 9.91 -11.65
C VAL A 131 -3.05 11.30 -12.19
N LYS A 132 -1.88 11.46 -12.83
CA LYS A 132 -1.49 12.74 -13.44
C LYS A 132 -2.42 13.12 -14.61
N LEU A 133 -2.80 12.14 -15.44
CA LEU A 133 -3.71 12.36 -16.56
C LEU A 133 -5.11 12.77 -16.08
N ASN A 134 -5.61 12.15 -15.01
CA ASN A 134 -6.90 12.47 -14.41
C ASN A 134 -6.91 13.81 -13.63
N SER A 135 -5.74 14.43 -13.42
CA SER A 135 -5.59 15.73 -12.74
C SER A 135 -5.31 16.89 -13.70
N LEU A 136 -5.20 16.61 -14.99
CA LEU A 136 -5.19 17.59 -16.09
C LEU A 136 -6.62 17.76 -16.60
#